data_AF-A0AAD4FGJ6-F1
#
_entry.id   AF-A0AAD4FGJ6-F1
#
_cell.length_a   1.000
_cell.length_b   1.000
_cell.length_c   1.000
_cell.angle_alpha   90.00
_cell.angle_beta   90.00
_cell.angle_gamma   90.00
#
_symmetry.space_group_name_H-M   'P 1'
#
loop_
_entity.id
_entity.type
_entity.pdbx_description
1 polymer ?
#
loop_
_entity_poly.entity_id
_entity_poly.type
_entity_poly.pdbx_seq_one_letter_code
_entity_poly.pdbx_strand_id
1 'polypeptide(L)'
;MPPYVARNTLLRTSQALWHLSRLALRFTHKQRRTLLDFSLEGKVAVVTGWILAAFALSGAHGAIVDLDQEGVDRSAKALVEETKSQGLPPPKVHGYECDTSSEEGVKSIWGKIVKGLGTVDIHVTNAGITGGALAEDHSFEDFKRMVNINLTGTFLFSRTAGKWWIDNKVDGRILIVSSISGSIVNPPQKQSAYKASKAASAHLMKTLASEWAPHGIRVNALSPGYIHWLTGNITQCFDEHLPAPGDHRLDPLVNPGSNPSPHLHQIIGGNSFNVTVDPAKGHDLAAQSTCTTCEFTEDLSNYWTAVVYFKAKNGTFERVPQRAQQGMEGTNGGMVVYYMNDALFSTSQATKVTAFKPGFRMLIGDVSYRTREAARDFRQLTYICMQNESTREPETLEFPNQPCPAGVMINHRCWDGVNLDSPNHREHVSYPATGTFENGGACPSTNPVRIPQILLETAWYTKQFNNKADWPTDGSQPFVWSSGDATGFSTHADYLFGWKDDSLQKAMDGNNYVSAPTLKKQNIATQNKCNVKDMVGEKFDGWLTALPGGMQVE
;
A
#
# COMPACT_ATOMS: atom_id res chain seq x y z
N MET A 1 -15.14 -8.44 57.13
CA MET A 1 -14.63 -7.93 58.42
C MET A 1 -13.23 -8.50 58.65
N PRO A 2 -12.28 -7.75 59.24
CA PRO A 2 -12.07 -6.30 59.13
C PRO A 2 -10.55 -6.03 58.83
N PRO A 3 -9.92 -4.85 59.11
CA PRO A 3 -9.47 -4.00 57.98
C PRO A 3 -8.17 -3.15 58.21
N TYR A 4 -7.88 -2.19 57.31
CA TYR A 4 -6.95 -1.04 57.48
C TYR A 4 -5.46 -1.39 57.78
N VAL A 5 -4.44 -0.54 57.60
CA VAL A 5 -4.31 0.93 57.68
C VAL A 5 -3.44 1.50 56.55
N ALA A 6 -3.74 2.73 56.13
CA ALA A 6 -2.85 3.54 55.30
C ALA A 6 -2.40 4.82 56.04
N ARG A 7 -1.31 5.41 55.56
CA ARG A 7 -0.81 6.79 55.80
C ARG A 7 -0.06 7.13 57.11
N ASN A 8 1.22 7.45 56.88
CA ASN A 8 1.86 8.76 57.10
C ASN A 8 2.66 9.09 58.39
N THR A 9 3.80 9.73 58.08
CA THR A 9 4.44 10.89 58.73
C THR A 9 5.41 10.74 59.91
N LEU A 10 6.66 11.19 59.63
CA LEU A 10 7.58 11.96 60.51
C LEU A 10 8.28 11.14 61.64
N LEU A 11 9.53 11.45 62.09
CA LEU A 11 10.51 12.50 61.76
C LEU A 11 11.91 12.12 62.30
N ARG A 12 12.98 12.74 61.75
CA ARG A 12 14.34 12.90 62.35
C ARG A 12 15.21 11.62 62.47
N THR A 13 16.54 11.64 62.32
CA THR A 13 17.51 12.70 61.95
C THR A 13 18.85 12.07 61.54
N SER A 14 19.42 12.43 60.39
CA SER A 14 20.88 12.44 60.15
C SER A 14 21.24 13.24 58.89
N GLN A 15 20.92 14.53 58.88
CA GLN A 15 21.51 15.49 57.94
C GLN A 15 22.72 16.16 58.60
N ALA A 16 23.91 15.96 58.05
CA ALA A 16 25.01 16.93 57.98
C ALA A 16 26.20 16.31 57.22
N LEU A 17 27.00 17.17 56.57
CA LEU A 17 28.31 16.82 55.98
C LEU A 17 28.27 15.84 54.78
N TRP A 18 27.96 16.37 53.59
CA TRP A 18 28.76 16.26 52.35
C TRP A 18 28.05 17.09 51.25
N HIS A 19 28.00 18.40 51.45
CA HIS A 19 27.61 19.38 50.43
C HIS A 19 28.77 20.33 50.21
N LEU A 20 29.41 20.24 49.04
CA LEU A 20 30.03 21.32 48.25
C LEU A 20 30.99 20.72 47.19
N SER A 21 30.44 20.26 46.05
CA SER A 21 31.08 20.32 44.71
C SER A 21 30.41 19.37 43.70
N ARG A 22 29.28 19.82 43.15
CA ARG A 22 28.83 19.54 41.77
C ARG A 22 27.59 20.40 41.54
N LEU A 23 27.78 21.56 40.92
CA LEU A 23 26.68 22.24 40.25
C LEU A 23 26.19 21.27 39.17
N ALA A 24 25.06 20.62 39.42
CA ALA A 24 24.31 19.99 38.36
C ALA A 24 23.86 21.12 37.43
N LEU A 25 24.50 21.26 36.26
CA LEU A 25 23.89 21.98 35.16
C LEU A 25 22.56 21.31 34.89
N ARG A 26 21.47 21.95 35.32
CA ARG A 26 20.12 21.61 34.92
C ARG A 26 20.03 21.91 33.43
N PHE A 27 20.33 20.91 32.60
CA PHE A 27 19.93 20.93 31.20
C PHE A 27 18.40 20.93 31.15
N THR A 28 17.83 22.12 31.12
CA THR A 28 16.42 22.37 30.80
C THR A 28 16.21 22.09 29.32
N HIS A 29 16.12 20.81 28.96
CA HIS A 29 15.67 20.40 27.64
C HIS A 29 14.25 19.85 27.69
N LYS A 30 13.40 20.54 26.93
CA LYS A 30 12.45 20.06 25.92
C LYS A 30 11.69 18.74 26.21
N GLN A 31 10.41 18.80 25.86
CA GLN A 31 9.47 17.68 25.72
C GLN A 31 10.17 16.36 25.34
N ARG A 32 10.11 15.37 26.25
CA ARG A 32 10.81 14.09 26.10
C ARG A 32 10.14 13.27 25.00
N ARG A 33 10.96 12.60 24.18
CA ARG A 33 10.50 11.84 22.99
C ARG A 33 9.60 10.66 23.33
N THR A 34 9.89 10.00 24.45
CA THR A 34 9.17 8.85 25.00
C THR A 34 9.10 8.96 26.53
N LEU A 35 8.39 8.04 27.19
CA LEU A 35 8.49 7.87 28.64
C LEU A 35 9.93 7.48 29.02
N LEU A 36 10.38 7.88 30.22
CA LEU A 36 11.79 7.73 30.64
C LEU A 36 12.32 6.30 30.46
N ASP A 37 11.51 5.31 30.83
CA ASP A 37 11.85 3.88 30.80
C ASP A 37 11.92 3.28 29.38
N PHE A 38 11.46 4.03 28.37
CA PHE A 38 11.53 3.68 26.94
C PHE A 38 12.45 4.62 26.14
N SER A 39 13.28 5.42 26.80
CA SER A 39 14.27 6.26 26.10
C SER A 39 15.46 5.42 25.62
N LEU A 40 15.88 5.67 24.38
CA LEU A 40 17.12 5.12 23.79
C LEU A 40 18.18 6.21 23.58
N GLU A 41 18.05 7.34 24.27
CA GLU A 41 18.97 8.47 24.15
C GLU A 41 20.42 8.06 24.46
N GLY A 42 21.31 8.31 23.50
CA GLY A 42 22.73 7.93 23.58
C GLY A 42 23.04 6.44 23.36
N LYS A 43 22.05 5.62 22.97
CA LYS A 43 22.23 4.20 22.63
C LYS A 43 22.56 4.01 21.16
N VAL A 44 23.36 2.99 20.85
CA VAL A 44 23.66 2.61 19.46
C VAL A 44 22.95 1.31 19.07
N ALA A 45 22.16 1.37 18.00
CA ALA A 45 21.42 0.22 17.45
C ALA A 45 21.91 -0.18 16.05
N VAL A 46 22.13 -1.48 15.83
CA VAL A 46 22.48 -2.05 14.52
C VAL A 46 21.32 -2.88 14.01
N VAL A 47 20.68 -2.44 12.93
CA VAL A 47 19.51 -3.10 12.32
C VAL A 47 19.89 -3.61 10.94
N THR A 48 19.70 -4.90 10.71
CA THR A 48 19.76 -5.47 9.35
C THR A 48 18.41 -5.24 8.66
N GLY A 49 18.38 -4.58 7.50
CA GLY A 49 17.16 -4.13 6.86
C GLY A 49 16.51 -2.90 7.50
N TRP A 50 15.31 -2.56 7.03
CA TRP A 50 14.81 -1.18 6.95
C TRP A 50 13.98 -0.66 8.15
N ILE A 51 14.32 -1.02 9.40
CA ILE A 51 13.46 -0.71 10.59
C ILE A 51 14.20 0.07 11.70
N LEU A 52 15.22 0.88 11.38
CA LEU A 52 15.92 1.71 12.38
C LEU A 52 15.09 2.91 12.88
N ALA A 53 14.03 3.32 12.16
CA ALA A 53 13.29 4.56 12.41
C ALA A 53 12.78 4.69 13.86
N ALA A 54 12.08 3.68 14.38
CA ALA A 54 11.54 3.70 15.74
C ALA A 54 12.62 3.87 16.83
N PHE A 55 13.83 3.32 16.60
CA PHE A 55 14.95 3.44 17.53
C PHE A 55 15.50 4.88 17.53
N ALA A 56 15.70 5.47 16.35
CA ALA A 56 16.21 6.83 16.20
C ALA A 56 15.23 7.90 16.68
N LEU A 57 13.93 7.74 16.42
CA LEU A 57 12.88 8.58 17.00
C LEU A 57 12.90 8.49 18.54
N SER A 58 13.17 7.31 19.10
CA SER A 58 13.36 7.11 20.56
C SER A 58 14.71 7.63 21.10
N GLY A 59 15.56 8.24 20.27
CA GLY A 59 16.82 8.88 20.66
C GLY A 59 18.10 8.10 20.35
N ALA A 60 18.00 6.93 19.72
CA ALA A 60 19.18 6.12 19.37
C ALA A 60 20.00 6.73 18.21
N HIS A 61 21.26 6.36 18.18
CA HIS A 61 22.13 6.40 17.00
C HIS A 61 22.20 4.98 16.40
N GLY A 62 22.74 4.81 15.19
CA GLY A 62 22.76 3.46 14.64
C GLY A 62 23.37 3.23 13.27
N ALA A 63 23.28 1.97 12.85
CA ALA A 63 23.69 1.48 11.55
C ALA A 63 22.52 0.72 10.90
N ILE A 64 22.27 1.02 9.63
CA ILE A 64 21.36 0.25 8.76
C ILE A 64 22.24 -0.64 7.89
N VAL A 65 21.95 -1.94 7.83
CA VAL A 65 22.74 -2.91 7.08
C VAL A 65 21.86 -3.69 6.11
N ASP A 66 22.13 -3.60 4.81
CA ASP A 66 21.35 -4.29 3.76
C ASP A 66 22.25 -4.60 2.54
N LEU A 67 21.71 -5.19 1.47
CA LEU A 67 22.43 -5.50 0.24
C LEU A 67 22.59 -4.29 -0.70
N ASP A 68 21.77 -3.25 -0.56
CA ASP A 68 21.82 -2.02 -1.38
C ASP A 68 22.46 -0.85 -0.61
N GLN A 69 23.72 -0.51 -0.96
CA GLN A 69 24.44 0.63 -0.37
C GLN A 69 23.73 1.98 -0.60
N GLU A 70 23.18 2.22 -1.80
CA GLU A 70 22.48 3.47 -2.08
C GLU A 70 21.21 3.59 -1.25
N GLY A 71 20.46 2.49 -1.13
CA GLY A 71 19.28 2.40 -0.31
C GLY A 71 19.58 2.74 1.15
N VAL A 72 20.60 2.12 1.76
CA VAL A 72 20.88 2.34 3.20
C VAL A 72 21.34 3.77 3.46
N ASP A 73 22.03 4.40 2.52
CA ASP A 73 22.37 5.82 2.58
C ASP A 73 21.16 6.73 2.35
N ARG A 74 20.21 6.37 1.48
CA ARG A 74 18.92 7.07 1.32
C ARG A 74 18.13 7.02 2.63
N SER A 75 17.97 5.84 3.24
CA SER A 75 17.21 5.69 4.50
C SER A 75 17.91 6.35 5.68
N ALA A 76 19.25 6.34 5.75
CA ALA A 76 19.98 7.07 6.77
C ALA A 76 19.74 8.60 6.67
N LYS A 77 19.74 9.15 5.45
CA LYS A 77 19.42 10.57 5.20
C LYS A 77 17.97 10.90 5.55
N ALA A 78 17.02 10.12 5.05
CA ALA A 78 15.59 10.31 5.29
C ALA A 78 15.28 10.29 6.80
N LEU A 79 15.87 9.38 7.57
CA LEU A 79 15.67 9.30 9.02
C LEU A 79 16.25 10.50 9.78
N VAL A 80 17.37 11.05 9.31
CA VAL A 80 17.94 12.30 9.84
C VAL A 80 17.05 13.51 9.51
N GLU A 81 16.43 13.54 8.34
CA GLU A 81 15.50 14.59 7.91
C GLU A 81 14.15 14.52 8.65
N GLU A 82 13.59 13.32 8.80
CA GLU A 82 12.38 13.06 9.60
C GLU A 82 12.58 13.48 11.07
N THR A 83 13.71 13.10 11.68
CA THR A 83 13.99 13.50 13.07
C THR A 83 14.08 15.03 13.19
N LYS A 84 14.67 15.72 12.20
CA LYS A 84 14.72 17.20 12.17
C LYS A 84 13.34 17.83 11.99
N SER A 85 12.48 17.29 11.13
CA SER A 85 11.15 17.85 10.85
C SER A 85 10.23 17.76 12.08
N GLN A 86 10.40 16.74 12.90
CA GLN A 86 9.75 16.60 14.23
C GLN A 86 10.36 17.50 15.32
N GLY A 87 11.34 18.36 15.00
CA GLY A 87 12.00 19.27 15.95
C GLY A 87 12.96 18.58 16.94
N LEU A 88 13.32 17.33 16.66
CA LEU A 88 14.13 16.47 17.51
C LEU A 88 15.63 16.56 17.11
N PRO A 89 16.58 16.40 18.06
CA PRO A 89 18.00 16.32 17.73
C PRO A 89 18.31 15.19 16.71
N PRO A 90 19.04 15.46 15.61
CA PRO A 90 19.31 14.47 14.59
C PRO A 90 20.19 13.32 15.11
N PRO A 91 19.89 12.06 14.75
CA PRO A 91 20.68 10.91 15.16
C PRO A 91 21.95 10.79 14.30
N LYS A 92 23.01 10.19 14.85
CA LYS A 92 24.14 9.73 14.03
C LYS A 92 23.78 8.37 13.43
N VAL A 93 23.49 8.33 12.12
CA VAL A 93 23.10 7.11 11.39
C VAL A 93 23.99 6.94 10.16
N HIS A 94 24.40 5.70 9.89
CA HIS A 94 25.18 5.33 8.71
C HIS A 94 24.62 4.08 8.04
N GLY A 95 24.65 4.02 6.71
CA GLY A 95 24.32 2.83 5.93
C GLY A 95 25.55 1.99 5.63
N TYR A 96 25.40 0.66 5.62
CA TYR A 96 26.45 -0.28 5.26
C TYR A 96 25.93 -1.42 4.38
N GLU A 97 26.58 -1.66 3.24
CA GLU A 97 26.38 -2.85 2.42
C GLU A 97 26.88 -4.12 3.14
N CYS A 98 26.05 -5.16 3.21
CA CYS A 98 26.43 -6.48 3.67
C CYS A 98 25.43 -7.56 3.19
N ASP A 99 25.93 -8.61 2.54
CA ASP A 99 25.21 -9.89 2.56
C ASP A 99 25.25 -10.45 3.99
N THR A 100 24.09 -10.51 4.62
CA THR A 100 23.95 -11.02 5.99
C THR A 100 24.31 -12.50 6.11
N SER A 101 24.27 -13.26 5.02
CA SER A 101 24.64 -14.68 4.97
C SER A 101 26.15 -14.94 4.80
N SER A 102 26.94 -13.90 4.54
CA SER A 102 28.40 -13.98 4.41
C SER A 102 29.13 -13.75 5.74
N GLU A 103 29.72 -14.81 6.32
CA GLU A 103 30.41 -14.72 7.63
C GLU A 103 31.54 -13.67 7.65
N GLU A 104 32.29 -13.54 6.56
CA GLU A 104 33.37 -12.55 6.46
C GLU A 104 32.83 -11.12 6.32
N GLY A 105 31.76 -10.95 5.53
CA GLY A 105 31.02 -9.69 5.41
C GLY A 105 30.53 -9.21 6.77
N VAL A 106 29.80 -10.06 7.50
CA VAL A 106 29.26 -9.75 8.83
C VAL A 106 30.35 -9.30 9.81
N LYS A 107 31.48 -10.03 9.89
CA LYS A 107 32.61 -9.66 10.76
C LYS A 107 33.22 -8.30 10.37
N SER A 108 33.44 -8.09 9.07
CA SER A 108 34.01 -6.85 8.52
C SER A 108 33.13 -5.64 8.81
N ILE A 109 31.83 -5.73 8.53
CA ILE A 109 30.86 -4.66 8.73
C ILE A 109 30.66 -4.38 10.22
N TRP A 110 30.54 -5.40 11.08
CA TRP A 110 30.45 -5.18 12.54
C TRP A 110 31.66 -4.40 13.07
N GLY A 111 32.88 -4.75 12.64
CA GLY A 111 34.09 -4.01 13.01
C GLY A 111 34.09 -2.55 12.53
N LYS A 112 33.62 -2.27 11.30
CA LYS A 112 33.46 -0.90 10.78
C LYS A 112 32.43 -0.10 11.59
N ILE A 113 31.30 -0.71 11.95
CA ILE A 113 30.23 -0.08 12.73
C ILE A 113 30.75 0.31 14.12
N VAL A 114 31.37 -0.63 14.86
CA VAL A 114 31.94 -0.35 16.18
C VAL A 114 32.99 0.76 16.10
N LYS A 115 33.86 0.74 15.09
CA LYS A 115 34.85 1.81 14.87
C LYS A 115 34.22 3.18 14.56
N GLY A 116 33.10 3.21 13.83
CA GLY A 116 32.41 4.44 13.43
C GLY A 116 31.51 5.05 14.51
N LEU A 117 30.87 4.21 15.34
CA LEU A 117 29.88 4.61 16.35
C LEU A 117 30.40 4.48 17.79
N GLY A 118 31.57 3.87 18.01
CA GLY A 118 32.25 3.72 19.31
C GLY A 118 31.78 2.54 20.15
N THR A 119 30.48 2.25 20.13
CA THR A 119 29.87 1.08 20.80
C THR A 119 28.67 0.57 20.01
N VAL A 120 28.15 -0.60 20.38
CA VAL A 120 26.83 -1.10 19.98
C VAL A 120 26.11 -1.58 21.24
N ASP A 121 24.94 -1.02 21.54
CA ASP A 121 24.10 -1.43 22.68
C ASP A 121 23.02 -2.43 22.29
N ILE A 122 22.53 -2.34 21.04
CA ILE A 122 21.34 -3.04 20.55
C ILE A 122 21.64 -3.60 19.17
N HIS A 123 21.22 -4.83 18.91
CA HIS A 123 21.23 -5.43 17.60
C HIS A 123 19.85 -6.01 17.24
N VAL A 124 19.40 -5.78 16.01
CA VAL A 124 18.11 -6.26 15.50
C VAL A 124 18.34 -7.06 14.22
N THR A 125 18.03 -8.36 14.26
CA THR A 125 18.02 -9.22 13.06
C THR A 125 16.65 -9.17 12.42
N ASN A 126 16.51 -8.28 11.44
CA ASN A 126 15.28 -8.08 10.68
C ASN A 126 15.39 -8.46 9.18
N ALA A 127 16.59 -8.57 8.62
CA ALA A 127 16.77 -8.97 7.23
C ALA A 127 16.18 -10.36 7.01
N GLY A 128 15.44 -10.52 5.92
CA GLY A 128 14.74 -11.76 5.63
C GLY A 128 13.95 -11.68 4.33
N ILE A 129 13.81 -12.83 3.68
CA ILE A 129 12.94 -13.00 2.52
C ILE A 129 11.70 -13.81 2.87
N THR A 130 10.62 -13.56 2.13
CA THR A 130 9.40 -14.35 2.11
C THR A 130 9.27 -15.04 0.75
N GLY A 131 8.34 -15.98 0.65
CA GLY A 131 8.07 -16.74 -0.57
C GLY A 131 7.14 -17.90 -0.26
N GLY A 132 6.59 -18.51 -1.31
CA GLY A 132 5.66 -19.63 -1.17
C GLY A 132 5.61 -20.49 -2.42
N ALA A 133 5.50 -21.79 -2.19
CA ALA A 133 5.30 -22.83 -3.20
C ALA A 133 4.59 -24.00 -2.50
N LEU A 134 3.94 -24.88 -3.29
CA LEU A 134 3.53 -26.19 -2.80
C LEU A 134 4.77 -26.93 -2.24
N ALA A 135 4.59 -27.75 -1.20
CA ALA A 135 5.73 -28.32 -0.47
C ALA A 135 6.49 -29.35 -1.32
N GLU A 136 5.75 -30.03 -2.19
CA GLU A 136 6.16 -30.96 -3.23
C GLU A 136 6.92 -30.28 -4.39
N ASP A 137 6.62 -29.01 -4.69
CA ASP A 137 7.18 -28.24 -5.82
C ASP A 137 8.24 -27.20 -5.40
N HIS A 138 8.51 -27.06 -4.09
CA HIS A 138 9.44 -26.05 -3.58
C HIS A 138 10.88 -26.42 -3.94
N SER A 139 11.54 -25.60 -4.76
CA SER A 139 12.91 -25.88 -5.20
C SER A 139 13.87 -25.96 -4.00
N PHE A 140 14.80 -26.92 -4.03
CA PHE A 140 15.80 -27.05 -2.96
C PHE A 140 16.75 -25.83 -2.92
N GLU A 141 16.88 -25.10 -4.02
CA GLU A 141 17.66 -23.86 -4.07
C GLU A 141 16.98 -22.73 -3.31
N ASP A 142 15.68 -22.49 -3.54
CA ASP A 142 14.90 -21.49 -2.82
C ASP A 142 14.80 -21.80 -1.33
N PHE A 143 14.63 -23.08 -0.98
CA PHE A 143 14.66 -23.53 0.41
C PHE A 143 16.00 -23.17 1.07
N LYS A 144 17.14 -23.51 0.44
CA LYS A 144 18.48 -23.16 0.95
C LYS A 144 18.66 -21.64 1.07
N ARG A 145 18.27 -20.87 0.03
CA ARG A 145 18.35 -19.41 0.02
C ARG A 145 17.56 -18.81 1.18
N MET A 146 16.34 -19.30 1.42
CA MET A 146 15.47 -18.82 2.49
C MET A 146 16.02 -19.15 3.88
N VAL A 147 16.57 -20.34 4.09
CA VAL A 147 17.27 -20.71 5.34
C VAL A 147 18.53 -19.85 5.53
N ASN A 148 19.35 -19.68 4.49
CA ASN A 148 20.59 -18.90 4.57
C ASN A 148 20.34 -17.44 4.95
N ILE A 149 19.33 -16.80 4.36
CA ILE A 149 19.02 -15.40 4.68
C ILE A 149 18.32 -15.30 6.05
N ASN A 150 17.20 -16.03 6.25
CA ASN A 150 16.35 -15.84 7.44
C ASN A 150 16.98 -16.39 8.74
N LEU A 151 17.74 -17.49 8.65
CA LEU A 151 18.29 -18.19 9.81
C LEU A 151 19.81 -18.06 9.91
N THR A 152 20.56 -18.40 8.85
CA THR A 152 22.02 -18.35 8.91
C THR A 152 22.51 -16.91 9.09
N GLY A 153 21.97 -15.93 8.35
CA GLY A 153 22.31 -14.52 8.53
C GLY A 153 21.96 -13.99 9.92
N THR A 154 20.78 -14.33 10.44
CA THR A 154 20.37 -14.07 11.83
C THR A 154 21.38 -14.61 12.84
N PHE A 155 21.86 -15.85 12.65
CA PHE A 155 22.85 -16.47 13.52
C PHE A 155 24.23 -15.80 13.42
N LEU A 156 24.73 -15.55 12.21
CA LEU A 156 26.05 -14.95 11.96
C LEU A 156 26.16 -13.58 12.62
N PHE A 157 25.16 -12.73 12.43
CA PHE A 157 25.10 -11.40 13.05
C PHE A 157 24.95 -11.48 14.57
N SER A 158 24.03 -12.31 15.08
CA SER A 158 23.84 -12.49 16.53
C SER A 158 25.10 -13.01 17.22
N ARG A 159 25.80 -13.99 16.62
CA ARG A 159 27.06 -14.55 17.13
C ARG A 159 28.19 -13.51 17.13
N THR A 160 28.27 -12.68 16.10
CA THR A 160 29.29 -11.62 16.00
C THR A 160 29.06 -10.54 17.06
N ALA A 161 27.80 -10.13 17.26
CA ALA A 161 27.40 -9.21 18.32
C ALA A 161 27.66 -9.78 19.72
N GLY A 162 27.17 -11.01 19.99
CA GLY A 162 27.34 -11.72 21.24
C GLY A 162 28.81 -11.90 21.63
N LYS A 163 29.65 -12.36 20.69
CA LYS A 163 31.09 -12.47 20.92
C LYS A 163 31.73 -11.13 21.25
N TRP A 164 31.40 -10.06 20.50
CA TRP A 164 31.97 -8.74 20.76
C TRP A 164 31.60 -8.23 22.16
N TRP A 165 30.35 -8.40 22.60
CA TRP A 165 29.90 -8.04 23.95
C TRP A 165 30.60 -8.84 25.05
N ILE A 166 30.74 -10.17 24.86
CA ILE A 166 31.44 -11.05 25.82
C ILE A 166 32.92 -10.65 25.94
N ASP A 167 33.62 -10.51 24.81
CA ASP A 167 35.06 -10.19 24.77
C ASP A 167 35.35 -8.82 25.42
N ASN A 168 34.44 -7.84 25.25
CA ASN A 168 34.59 -6.48 25.79
C ASN A 168 33.92 -6.28 27.16
N LYS A 169 33.21 -7.28 27.70
CA LYS A 169 32.44 -7.22 28.97
C LYS A 169 31.40 -6.09 29.00
N VAL A 170 30.60 -6.00 27.93
CA VAL A 170 29.54 -4.99 27.75
C VAL A 170 28.18 -5.66 27.63
N ASP A 171 27.16 -5.18 28.34
CA ASP A 171 25.78 -5.66 28.25
C ASP A 171 25.19 -5.52 26.84
N GLY A 172 24.65 -6.61 26.30
CA GLY A 172 24.04 -6.65 24.97
C GLY A 172 22.51 -6.77 24.98
N ARG A 173 21.87 -6.36 23.88
CA ARG A 173 20.44 -6.59 23.64
C ARG A 173 20.23 -7.01 22.19
N ILE A 174 19.62 -8.17 21.97
CA ILE A 174 19.26 -8.68 20.64
C ILE A 174 17.73 -8.77 20.53
N LEU A 175 17.21 -8.28 19.41
CA LEU A 175 15.83 -8.52 18.98
C LEU A 175 15.83 -9.28 17.66
N ILE A 176 15.23 -10.46 17.64
CA ILE A 176 15.09 -11.30 16.44
C ILE A 176 13.68 -11.12 15.86
N VAL A 177 13.56 -10.72 14.58
CA VAL A 177 12.26 -10.60 13.91
C VAL A 177 11.88 -11.95 13.30
N SER A 178 11.07 -12.69 14.06
CA SER A 178 10.42 -13.92 13.62
C SER A 178 9.12 -13.59 12.85
N SER A 179 8.03 -14.32 13.06
CA SER A 179 6.69 -14.11 12.51
C SER A 179 5.69 -14.96 13.31
N ILE A 180 4.41 -14.60 13.34
CA ILE A 180 3.34 -15.54 13.77
C ILE A 180 3.43 -16.87 13.00
N SER A 181 3.90 -16.84 11.75
CA SER A 181 4.13 -17.99 10.87
C SER A 181 5.17 -18.98 11.42
N GLY A 182 6.02 -18.56 12.36
CA GLY A 182 6.94 -19.43 13.09
C GLY A 182 6.33 -20.12 14.32
N SER A 183 5.10 -19.76 14.70
CA SER A 183 4.35 -20.35 15.81
C SER A 183 3.07 -21.07 15.37
N ILE A 184 2.45 -20.62 14.27
CA ILE A 184 1.22 -21.20 13.71
C ILE A 184 1.32 -21.39 12.20
N VAL A 185 0.59 -22.38 11.68
CA VAL A 185 0.47 -22.60 10.23
C VAL A 185 -0.71 -21.77 9.72
N ASN A 186 -0.43 -20.57 9.20
CA ASN A 186 -1.44 -19.74 8.53
C ASN A 186 -1.97 -20.43 7.26
N PRO A 187 -3.27 -20.79 7.15
CA PRO A 187 -3.87 -21.31 5.92
C PRO A 187 -4.52 -20.17 5.12
N PRO A 188 -4.53 -20.21 3.77
CA PRO A 188 -4.07 -21.30 2.91
C PRO A 188 -2.58 -21.23 2.53
N GLN A 189 -1.79 -20.31 3.09
CA GLN A 189 -0.45 -19.96 2.58
C GLN A 189 0.54 -21.14 2.58
N LYS A 190 0.96 -21.54 1.37
CA LYS A 190 1.90 -22.63 1.09
C LYS A 190 3.35 -22.14 1.25
N GLN A 191 3.85 -22.18 2.49
CA GLN A 191 5.09 -21.50 2.88
C GLN A 191 5.94 -22.34 3.86
N SER A 192 6.18 -23.61 3.52
CA SER A 192 6.93 -24.56 4.37
C SER A 192 8.31 -24.02 4.79
N ALA A 193 9.13 -23.60 3.82
CA ALA A 193 10.47 -23.03 4.05
C ALA A 193 10.44 -21.79 4.95
N TYR A 194 9.55 -20.83 4.68
CA TYR A 194 9.45 -19.59 5.45
C TYR A 194 9.04 -19.87 6.91
N LYS A 195 7.96 -20.64 7.09
CA LYS A 195 7.43 -21.03 8.41
C LYS A 195 8.49 -21.76 9.23
N ALA A 196 9.19 -22.73 8.62
CA ALA A 196 10.30 -23.44 9.26
C ALA A 196 11.46 -22.50 9.63
N SER A 197 11.88 -21.60 8.72
CA SER A 197 12.98 -20.66 8.98
C SER A 197 12.66 -19.70 10.14
N LYS A 198 11.44 -19.16 10.21
CA LYS A 198 11.02 -18.23 11.27
C LYS A 198 10.76 -18.95 12.60
N ALA A 199 10.29 -20.20 12.58
CA ALA A 199 10.22 -21.06 13.76
C ALA A 199 11.62 -21.35 14.32
N ALA A 200 12.59 -21.64 13.45
CA ALA A 200 13.98 -21.82 13.83
C ALA A 200 14.59 -20.52 14.41
N SER A 201 14.32 -19.33 13.83
CA SER A 201 14.74 -18.05 14.42
C SER A 201 14.15 -17.84 15.83
N ALA A 202 12.89 -18.21 16.04
CA ALA A 202 12.22 -18.10 17.35
C ALA A 202 12.76 -19.11 18.38
N HIS A 203 13.25 -20.28 17.96
CA HIS A 203 13.90 -21.25 18.83
C HIS A 203 15.36 -20.87 19.13
N LEU A 204 16.10 -20.41 18.11
CA LEU A 204 17.45 -19.87 18.24
C LEU A 204 17.49 -18.75 19.28
N MET A 205 16.51 -17.84 19.26
CA MET A 205 16.36 -16.81 20.29
C MET A 205 16.38 -17.36 21.72
N LYS A 206 15.59 -18.42 21.99
CA LYS A 206 15.50 -19.03 23.33
C LYS A 206 16.83 -19.63 23.77
N THR A 207 17.54 -20.25 22.83
CA THR A 207 18.86 -20.85 23.06
C THR A 207 19.88 -19.77 23.40
N LEU A 208 20.01 -18.74 22.55
CA LEU A 208 20.94 -17.62 22.77
C LEU A 208 20.61 -16.81 24.04
N ALA A 209 19.32 -16.66 24.39
CA ALA A 209 18.91 -16.04 25.64
C ALA A 209 19.40 -16.85 26.86
N SER A 210 19.29 -18.18 26.82
CA SER A 210 19.75 -19.06 27.90
C SER A 210 21.28 -19.11 28.01
N GLU A 211 21.99 -19.13 26.88
CA GLU A 211 23.45 -19.20 26.83
C GLU A 211 24.11 -17.88 27.27
N TRP A 212 23.54 -16.73 26.88
CA TRP A 212 24.20 -15.43 27.08
C TRP A 212 23.65 -14.58 28.23
N ALA A 213 22.61 -15.05 28.95
CA ALA A 213 22.16 -14.41 30.19
C ALA A 213 23.28 -14.22 31.24
N PRO A 214 24.21 -15.18 31.48
CA PRO A 214 25.35 -14.98 32.40
C PRO A 214 26.33 -13.87 31.97
N HIS A 215 26.27 -13.45 30.70
CA HIS A 215 27.11 -12.42 30.12
C HIS A 215 26.43 -11.04 30.02
N GLY A 216 25.27 -10.86 30.65
CA GLY A 216 24.52 -9.59 30.61
C GLY A 216 23.81 -9.32 29.27
N ILE A 217 23.74 -10.31 28.38
CA ILE A 217 23.13 -10.18 27.05
C ILE A 217 21.69 -10.70 27.11
N ARG A 218 20.74 -9.86 26.71
CA ARG A 218 19.32 -10.24 26.62
C ARG A 218 18.90 -10.46 25.17
N VAL A 219 18.35 -11.63 24.85
CA VAL A 219 17.84 -11.96 23.51
C VAL A 219 16.33 -12.14 23.58
N ASN A 220 15.59 -11.49 22.68
CA ASN A 220 14.12 -11.59 22.58
C ASN A 220 13.72 -11.78 21.11
N ALA A 221 12.53 -12.32 20.85
CA ALA A 221 11.97 -12.39 19.50
C ALA A 221 10.67 -11.60 19.41
N LEU A 222 10.56 -10.75 18.39
CA LEU A 222 9.29 -10.20 17.96
C LEU A 222 8.70 -11.17 16.93
N SER A 223 7.41 -11.49 17.04
CA SER A 223 6.70 -12.34 16.06
C SER A 223 5.56 -11.54 15.43
N PRO A 224 5.84 -10.69 14.42
CA PRO A 224 4.80 -9.91 13.76
C PRO A 224 3.70 -10.78 13.18
N GLY A 225 2.46 -10.30 13.30
CA GLY A 225 1.37 -10.68 12.42
C GLY A 225 1.54 -10.04 11.04
N TYR A 226 0.45 -10.00 10.27
CA TYR A 226 0.38 -9.13 9.09
C TYR A 226 0.40 -7.67 9.57
N ILE A 227 1.50 -6.97 9.31
CA ILE A 227 1.59 -5.52 9.49
C ILE A 227 1.14 -4.88 8.17
N HIS A 228 0.33 -3.84 8.27
CA HIS A 228 -0.17 -3.10 7.11
C HIS A 228 0.97 -2.31 6.44
N TRP A 229 1.53 -2.87 5.37
CA TRP A 229 2.52 -2.24 4.50
C TRP A 229 1.93 -2.06 3.09
N LEU A 230 0.90 -1.20 2.95
CA LEU A 230 0.36 -0.83 1.64
C LEU A 230 0.77 0.57 1.21
N THR A 231 0.86 0.71 -0.11
CA THR A 231 1.78 1.56 -0.87
C THR A 231 1.05 2.64 -1.67
N GLY A 232 1.69 3.79 -1.90
CA GLY A 232 1.23 4.82 -2.85
C GLY A 232 0.35 5.91 -2.23
N ASN A 233 0.26 7.07 -2.86
CA ASN A 233 -0.68 8.13 -2.46
C ASN A 233 -2.10 7.72 -2.81
N ILE A 234 -2.82 7.25 -1.80
CA ILE A 234 -4.17 6.74 -1.97
C ILE A 234 -5.17 7.86 -1.72
N THR A 235 -5.98 8.20 -2.73
CA THR A 235 -7.33 8.74 -2.53
C THR A 235 -8.28 7.56 -2.55
N GLN A 236 -8.77 7.13 -1.38
CA GLN A 236 -9.77 6.04 -1.34
C GLN A 236 -11.09 6.61 -1.86
N CYS A 237 -11.83 5.95 -2.75
CA CYS A 237 -13.16 6.38 -3.17
C CYS A 237 -14.15 5.21 -3.14
N PHE A 238 -15.35 5.44 -2.60
CA PHE A 238 -16.28 4.37 -2.28
C PHE A 238 -17.52 4.35 -3.18
N ASP A 239 -18.14 3.17 -3.22
CA ASP A 239 -19.41 2.86 -3.87
C ASP A 239 -20.27 2.06 -2.88
N GLU A 240 -21.58 2.07 -3.08
CA GLU A 240 -22.58 1.54 -2.13
C GLU A 240 -23.29 0.30 -2.66
N HIS A 241 -23.04 -0.87 -2.06
CA HIS A 241 -23.95 -2.01 -2.22
C HIS A 241 -25.14 -1.96 -1.23
N LEU A 242 -26.35 -1.97 -1.82
CA LEU A 242 -27.69 -2.10 -1.21
C LEU A 242 -28.31 -0.82 -0.59
N PRO A 243 -29.43 -0.30 -1.16
CA PRO A 243 -29.84 -0.29 -2.56
C PRO A 243 -29.99 1.17 -3.01
N ALA A 244 -28.89 1.80 -3.43
CA ALA A 244 -28.84 3.24 -3.66
C ALA A 244 -27.77 3.60 -4.73
N PRO A 245 -27.59 4.88 -5.12
CA PRO A 245 -27.70 5.27 -6.52
C PRO A 245 -26.35 5.78 -7.05
N GLY A 246 -25.35 4.90 -7.03
CA GLY A 246 -24.04 5.08 -7.68
C GLY A 246 -23.96 4.39 -9.04
N ASP A 247 -24.66 3.27 -9.21
CA ASP A 247 -24.77 2.59 -10.50
C ASP A 247 -25.80 3.25 -11.39
N HIS A 248 -25.33 4.01 -12.37
CA HIS A 248 -26.19 4.60 -13.39
C HIS A 248 -25.83 4.03 -14.75
N ARG A 249 -26.87 3.81 -15.56
CA ARG A 249 -26.74 3.90 -17.00
C ARG A 249 -26.69 5.38 -17.37
N LEU A 250 -25.63 6.05 -16.96
CA LEU A 250 -25.26 7.39 -17.38
C LEU A 250 -23.80 7.38 -17.77
N ASP A 251 -23.49 8.20 -18.76
CA ASP A 251 -22.18 8.28 -19.36
C ASP A 251 -22.05 9.65 -20.03
N PRO A 252 -21.80 10.72 -19.24
CA PRO A 252 -21.73 12.07 -19.76
C PRO A 252 -20.52 12.32 -20.65
N LEU A 253 -19.56 11.38 -20.72
CA LEU A 253 -18.36 11.50 -21.53
C LEU A 253 -18.59 10.91 -22.93
N VAL A 254 -19.00 9.64 -23.04
CA VAL A 254 -19.21 8.99 -24.34
C VAL A 254 -20.63 9.20 -24.88
N ASN A 255 -21.63 9.30 -24.00
CA ASN A 255 -23.06 9.40 -24.37
C ASN A 255 -23.74 10.65 -23.75
N PRO A 256 -23.19 11.87 -23.90
CA PRO A 256 -23.69 13.07 -23.24
C PRO A 256 -25.17 13.35 -23.55
N GLY A 257 -25.99 13.44 -22.51
CA GLY A 257 -27.43 13.66 -22.62
C GLY A 257 -28.27 12.39 -22.74
N SER A 258 -27.67 11.20 -22.84
CA SER A 258 -28.40 9.93 -22.87
C SER A 258 -28.77 9.45 -21.47
N ASN A 259 -30.06 9.24 -21.23
CA ASN A 259 -30.59 8.59 -20.03
C ASN A 259 -31.67 7.58 -20.42
N PRO A 260 -31.39 6.26 -20.39
CA PRO A 260 -30.12 5.63 -20.02
C PRO A 260 -29.01 5.69 -21.10
N SER A 261 -27.75 5.47 -20.71
CA SER A 261 -26.62 5.09 -21.58
C SER A 261 -26.69 3.60 -21.97
N PRO A 262 -25.91 3.10 -22.97
CA PRO A 262 -26.01 1.72 -23.44
C PRO A 262 -25.88 0.67 -22.33
N HIS A 263 -24.77 0.66 -21.59
CA HIS A 263 -24.47 -0.28 -20.50
C HIS A 263 -24.37 0.42 -19.13
N LEU A 264 -24.27 -0.41 -18.08
CA LEU A 264 -24.21 0.03 -16.68
C LEU A 264 -22.78 0.39 -16.25
N HIS A 265 -22.63 1.54 -15.60
CA HIS A 265 -21.40 1.98 -14.94
C HIS A 265 -21.56 2.01 -13.43
N GLN A 266 -20.47 1.77 -12.72
CA GLN A 266 -20.31 2.10 -11.30
C GLN A 266 -19.56 3.44 -11.21
N ILE A 267 -20.14 4.42 -10.52
CA ILE A 267 -19.64 5.82 -10.48
C ILE A 267 -19.34 6.23 -9.05
N ILE A 268 -18.15 6.79 -8.82
CA ILE A 268 -17.70 7.28 -7.51
C ILE A 268 -17.30 8.76 -7.58
N GLY A 269 -17.14 9.39 -6.41
CA GLY A 269 -16.60 10.74 -6.26
C GLY A 269 -17.67 11.80 -5.96
N GLY A 270 -17.56 12.97 -6.61
CA GLY A 270 -18.41 14.15 -6.36
C GLY A 270 -19.89 13.97 -6.74
N ASN A 271 -20.81 14.47 -5.92
CA ASN A 271 -22.25 14.24 -6.11
C ASN A 271 -22.98 15.19 -7.09
N SER A 272 -22.29 16.09 -7.81
CA SER A 272 -22.92 16.89 -8.87
C SER A 272 -23.02 16.18 -10.23
N PHE A 273 -22.55 14.93 -10.31
CA PHE A 273 -22.63 14.07 -11.50
C PHE A 273 -24.07 13.97 -12.04
N ASN A 274 -24.21 14.00 -13.37
CA ASN A 274 -25.49 14.01 -14.07
C ASN A 274 -25.36 13.50 -15.51
N VAL A 275 -26.42 13.63 -16.30
CA VAL A 275 -26.51 13.11 -17.68
C VAL A 275 -25.57 13.82 -18.68
N THR A 276 -25.09 15.03 -18.39
CA THR A 276 -24.32 15.85 -19.36
C THR A 276 -22.93 16.26 -18.90
N VAL A 277 -22.72 16.53 -17.60
CA VAL A 277 -21.46 16.94 -16.93
C VAL A 277 -20.45 17.63 -17.87
N ASP A 278 -20.85 18.79 -18.39
CA ASP A 278 -20.09 19.48 -19.44
C ASP A 278 -19.58 20.86 -18.96
N PRO A 279 -18.29 20.96 -18.60
CA PRO A 279 -17.58 22.22 -18.39
C PRO A 279 -17.80 23.30 -19.46
N ALA A 280 -17.95 22.96 -20.74
CA ALA A 280 -18.24 23.95 -21.79
C ALA A 280 -19.66 24.53 -21.70
N LYS A 281 -20.56 23.85 -20.98
CA LYS A 281 -21.91 24.32 -20.63
C LYS A 281 -22.00 24.86 -19.20
N GLY A 282 -20.86 25.15 -18.56
CA GLY A 282 -20.79 25.74 -17.22
C GLY A 282 -20.98 24.76 -16.06
N HIS A 283 -20.82 23.45 -16.28
CA HIS A 283 -20.81 22.48 -15.19
C HIS A 283 -19.42 22.35 -14.55
N ASP A 284 -19.32 22.68 -13.27
CA ASP A 284 -18.08 22.61 -12.48
C ASP A 284 -18.29 21.65 -11.31
N LEU A 285 -17.61 20.50 -11.35
CA LEU A 285 -17.71 19.45 -10.32
C LEU A 285 -17.27 19.95 -8.94
N ALA A 286 -16.16 20.70 -8.87
CA ALA A 286 -15.57 21.17 -7.62
C ALA A 286 -16.41 22.28 -6.96
N ALA A 287 -17.12 23.08 -7.77
CA ALA A 287 -18.01 24.13 -7.28
C ALA A 287 -19.44 23.64 -6.97
N GLN A 288 -19.92 22.60 -7.64
CA GLN A 288 -21.33 22.14 -7.55
C GLN A 288 -21.51 20.91 -6.64
N SER A 289 -20.48 20.09 -6.44
CA SER A 289 -20.55 18.96 -5.50
C SER A 289 -20.58 19.43 -4.05
N THR A 290 -21.48 18.83 -3.27
CA THR A 290 -21.69 19.11 -1.83
C THR A 290 -21.07 18.04 -0.93
N CYS A 291 -20.74 16.88 -1.50
CA CYS A 291 -19.97 15.82 -0.89
C CYS A 291 -19.17 15.06 -1.96
N THR A 292 -18.28 14.18 -1.51
CA THR A 292 -17.62 13.17 -2.34
C THR A 292 -17.64 11.82 -1.62
N THR A 293 -17.66 10.71 -2.36
CA THR A 293 -17.41 9.36 -1.80
C THR A 293 -15.92 9.09 -1.56
N CYS A 294 -15.03 10.07 -1.84
CA CYS A 294 -13.59 9.97 -1.66
C CYS A 294 -13.07 10.41 -0.27
N GLU A 295 -11.94 9.86 0.17
CA GLU A 295 -11.36 10.11 1.49
C GLU A 295 -10.94 11.56 1.67
N PHE A 296 -10.33 12.14 0.63
CA PHE A 296 -9.98 13.54 0.63
C PHE A 296 -11.19 14.39 0.24
N THR A 297 -11.61 15.28 1.13
CA THR A 297 -12.77 16.16 0.91
C THR A 297 -12.57 17.18 -0.21
N GLU A 298 -11.31 17.40 -0.60
CA GLU A 298 -10.92 18.24 -1.73
C GLU A 298 -11.02 17.51 -3.09
N ASP A 299 -11.25 16.20 -3.14
CA ASP A 299 -11.43 15.45 -4.39
C ASP A 299 -12.92 15.25 -4.71
N LEU A 300 -13.46 16.16 -5.52
CA LEU A 300 -14.83 16.11 -6.04
C LEU A 300 -14.85 15.66 -7.51
N SER A 301 -13.78 15.01 -7.97
CA SER A 301 -13.72 14.37 -9.30
C SER A 301 -14.76 13.27 -9.43
N ASN A 302 -15.05 12.83 -10.65
CA ASN A 302 -15.80 11.60 -10.89
C ASN A 302 -14.96 10.57 -11.63
N TYR A 303 -15.14 9.31 -11.25
CA TYR A 303 -14.49 8.14 -11.86
C TYR A 303 -15.55 7.08 -12.09
N TRP A 304 -15.53 6.43 -13.25
CA TRP A 304 -16.37 5.28 -13.49
C TRP A 304 -15.74 4.24 -14.41
N THR A 305 -16.30 3.04 -14.35
CA THR A 305 -15.90 1.86 -15.12
C THR A 305 -17.16 1.03 -15.39
N ALA A 306 -17.10 0.11 -16.36
CA ALA A 306 -18.17 -0.88 -16.55
C ALA A 306 -18.35 -1.78 -15.30
N VAL A 307 -19.50 -2.46 -15.21
CA VAL A 307 -19.83 -3.37 -14.11
C VAL A 307 -19.68 -4.83 -14.53
N VAL A 308 -19.10 -5.69 -13.69
CA VAL A 308 -19.00 -7.13 -13.96
C VAL A 308 -20.27 -7.87 -13.49
N TYR A 309 -20.76 -8.78 -14.32
CA TYR A 309 -21.84 -9.72 -14.02
C TYR A 309 -21.32 -11.16 -14.09
N PHE A 310 -21.83 -12.03 -13.24
CA PHE A 310 -21.71 -13.49 -13.38
C PHE A 310 -22.88 -14.01 -14.22
N LYS A 311 -22.56 -14.71 -15.32
CA LYS A 311 -23.51 -15.42 -16.19
C LYS A 311 -23.59 -16.88 -15.75
N ALA A 312 -24.70 -17.25 -15.13
CA ALA A 312 -24.97 -18.62 -14.73
C ALA A 312 -25.30 -19.52 -15.93
N LYS A 313 -25.10 -20.83 -15.74
CA LYS A 313 -25.38 -21.90 -16.71
C LYS A 313 -26.83 -21.92 -17.27
N ASN A 314 -27.79 -21.42 -16.51
CA ASN A 314 -29.20 -21.28 -16.92
C ASN A 314 -29.46 -20.02 -17.79
N GLY A 315 -28.44 -19.19 -18.02
CA GLY A 315 -28.54 -17.94 -18.78
C GLY A 315 -28.91 -16.70 -17.96
N THR A 316 -29.12 -16.80 -16.65
CA THR A 316 -29.38 -15.63 -15.79
C THR A 316 -28.09 -14.95 -15.34
N PHE A 317 -28.18 -13.66 -15.06
CA PHE A 317 -27.05 -12.82 -14.65
C PHE A 317 -27.22 -12.39 -13.20
N GLU A 318 -26.16 -12.35 -12.42
CA GLU A 318 -26.13 -11.67 -11.12
C GLU A 318 -24.92 -10.75 -11.07
N ARG A 319 -25.10 -9.50 -10.63
CA ARG A 319 -24.02 -8.53 -10.51
C ARG A 319 -22.93 -9.08 -9.59
N VAL A 320 -21.67 -8.93 -9.98
CA VAL A 320 -20.54 -9.24 -9.10
C VAL A 320 -20.38 -8.07 -8.13
N PRO A 321 -20.52 -8.27 -6.80
CA PRO A 321 -20.33 -7.18 -5.87
C PRO A 321 -18.86 -6.76 -5.82
N GLN A 322 -18.59 -5.49 -5.58
CA GLN A 322 -17.27 -5.04 -5.15
C GLN A 322 -17.05 -5.39 -3.68
N ARG A 323 -15.79 -5.46 -3.24
CA ARG A 323 -15.42 -5.56 -1.82
C ARG A 323 -14.51 -4.40 -1.42
N ALA A 324 -14.63 -4.00 -0.15
CA ALA A 324 -13.61 -3.19 0.51
C ALA A 324 -12.22 -3.81 0.32
N GLN A 325 -11.25 -2.98 -0.04
CA GLN A 325 -9.84 -3.38 -0.05
C GLN A 325 -9.22 -3.32 1.35
N GLN A 326 -8.03 -3.90 1.50
CA GLN A 326 -7.34 -3.96 2.79
C GLN A 326 -7.09 -2.56 3.35
N GLY A 327 -7.39 -2.35 4.63
CA GLY A 327 -7.30 -1.04 5.28
C GLY A 327 -8.50 -0.11 5.02
N MET A 328 -9.57 -0.64 4.40
CA MET A 328 -10.82 0.07 4.11
C MET A 328 -12.03 -0.71 4.68
N GLU A 329 -11.81 -1.50 5.72
CA GLU A 329 -12.85 -2.36 6.30
C GLU A 329 -14.00 -1.53 6.86
N GLY A 330 -15.21 -1.72 6.32
CA GLY A 330 -16.42 -0.95 6.64
C GLY A 330 -16.91 -0.04 5.51
N THR A 331 -16.26 -0.02 4.36
CA THR A 331 -16.83 0.57 3.13
C THR A 331 -17.83 -0.39 2.51
N ASN A 332 -18.80 0.15 1.77
CA ASN A 332 -19.88 -0.62 1.14
C ASN A 332 -19.50 -1.19 -0.25
N GLY A 333 -18.20 -1.16 -0.59
CA GLY A 333 -17.69 -1.33 -1.95
C GLY A 333 -16.62 -0.28 -2.24
N GLY A 334 -16.41 0.02 -3.53
CA GLY A 334 -15.57 1.10 -4.01
C GLY A 334 -14.44 0.70 -4.96
N MET A 335 -13.72 1.74 -5.36
CA MET A 335 -12.56 1.69 -6.24
C MET A 335 -11.50 2.62 -5.67
N VAL A 336 -10.27 2.12 -5.56
CA VAL A 336 -9.17 2.89 -4.98
C VAL A 336 -8.50 3.70 -6.07
N VAL A 337 -8.40 5.01 -5.86
CA VAL A 337 -7.84 5.98 -6.81
C VAL A 337 -6.46 6.42 -6.32
N TYR A 338 -5.42 6.01 -7.02
CA TYR A 338 -4.05 6.39 -6.66
C TYR A 338 -3.58 7.56 -7.51
N TYR A 339 -3.13 8.64 -6.88
CA TYR A 339 -2.53 9.80 -7.55
C TYR A 339 -1.01 9.78 -7.37
N MET A 340 -0.25 9.42 -8.41
CA MET A 340 1.19 9.13 -8.29
C MET A 340 2.06 9.97 -9.21
N ASN A 341 3.19 10.45 -8.68
CA ASN A 341 4.27 11.09 -9.43
C ASN A 341 5.12 10.04 -10.16
N ASP A 342 5.39 8.92 -9.50
CA ASP A 342 6.27 7.83 -9.95
C ASP A 342 5.54 6.48 -9.95
N ALA A 343 6.26 5.36 -10.05
CA ALA A 343 5.70 4.01 -9.94
C ALA A 343 5.15 3.71 -8.53
N LEU A 344 4.21 2.77 -8.41
CA LEU A 344 3.62 2.36 -7.11
C LEU A 344 4.68 1.95 -6.08
N PHE A 345 5.75 1.31 -6.54
CA PHE A 345 6.87 0.84 -5.71
C PHE A 345 7.95 1.91 -5.46
N SER A 346 7.87 3.07 -6.13
CA SER A 346 8.79 4.20 -5.88
C SER A 346 8.31 4.99 -4.67
N THR A 347 8.90 4.74 -3.51
CA THR A 347 8.48 5.40 -2.24
C THR A 347 8.88 6.87 -2.16
N SER A 348 9.71 7.37 -3.08
CA SER A 348 10.22 8.75 -3.05
C SER A 348 9.32 9.76 -3.76
N GLN A 349 8.51 9.31 -4.74
CA GLN A 349 7.58 10.13 -5.53
C GLN A 349 8.20 11.49 -5.97
N ALA A 350 9.49 11.45 -6.34
CA ALA A 350 10.34 12.60 -6.51
C ALA A 350 10.18 13.30 -7.88
N THR A 351 9.60 12.61 -8.86
CA THR A 351 9.25 13.20 -10.16
C THR A 351 8.32 14.39 -9.97
N LYS A 352 8.60 15.51 -10.66
CA LYS A 352 7.65 16.61 -10.75
C LYS A 352 6.63 16.37 -11.87
N VAL A 353 5.36 16.56 -11.52
CA VAL A 353 4.21 16.43 -12.40
C VAL A 353 3.35 17.70 -12.33
N THR A 354 2.63 18.01 -13.40
CA THR A 354 1.65 19.09 -13.45
C THR A 354 0.26 18.50 -13.27
N ALA A 355 -0.42 18.86 -12.18
CA ALA A 355 -1.78 18.43 -11.90
C ALA A 355 -2.74 18.81 -13.03
N PHE A 356 -3.80 18.00 -13.16
CA PHE A 356 -4.91 18.28 -14.05
C PHE A 356 -5.54 19.65 -13.76
N LYS A 357 -6.19 20.24 -14.77
CA LYS A 357 -6.80 21.57 -14.68
C LYS A 357 -8.33 21.46 -14.79
N PRO A 358 -9.10 22.44 -14.25
CA PRO A 358 -10.56 22.47 -14.39
C PRO A 358 -11.00 22.28 -15.84
N GLY A 359 -11.93 21.35 -16.07
CA GLY A 359 -12.38 20.97 -17.40
C GLY A 359 -11.64 19.79 -18.04
N PHE A 360 -10.61 19.23 -17.40
CA PHE A 360 -9.91 18.04 -17.88
C PHE A 360 -10.80 16.78 -17.83
N ARG A 361 -10.83 16.01 -18.93
CA ARG A 361 -11.61 14.77 -19.06
C ARG A 361 -10.79 13.70 -19.77
N MET A 362 -11.00 12.44 -19.42
CA MET A 362 -10.20 11.35 -19.95
C MET A 362 -11.00 10.06 -20.00
N LEU A 363 -11.07 9.44 -21.18
CA LEU A 363 -11.62 8.10 -21.43
C LEU A 363 -10.48 7.19 -21.84
N ILE A 364 -10.42 5.96 -21.33
CA ILE A 364 -9.41 4.98 -21.76
C ILE A 364 -10.01 3.59 -21.83
N GLY A 365 -9.59 2.79 -22.82
CA GLY A 365 -10.30 1.58 -23.20
C GLY A 365 -11.43 1.87 -24.18
N ASP A 366 -12.05 0.82 -24.71
CA ASP A 366 -13.12 0.94 -25.70
C ASP A 366 -14.13 -0.20 -25.58
N VAL A 367 -15.40 0.15 -25.41
CA VAL A 367 -16.50 -0.80 -25.21
C VAL A 367 -16.81 -1.67 -26.44
N SER A 368 -16.29 -1.31 -27.62
CA SER A 368 -16.44 -2.10 -28.86
C SER A 368 -15.42 -3.24 -28.98
N TYR A 369 -14.38 -3.27 -28.14
CA TYR A 369 -13.29 -4.24 -28.30
C TYR A 369 -13.70 -5.64 -27.82
N ARG A 370 -13.27 -6.66 -28.58
CA ARG A 370 -13.53 -8.10 -28.36
C ARG A 370 -12.31 -8.99 -28.63
N THR A 371 -11.14 -8.39 -28.93
CA THR A 371 -9.92 -9.12 -29.26
C THR A 371 -8.69 -8.47 -28.64
N ARG A 372 -7.67 -9.30 -28.40
CA ARG A 372 -6.37 -8.86 -27.88
C ARG A 372 -5.70 -7.86 -28.81
N GLU A 373 -5.83 -8.05 -30.12
CA GLU A 373 -5.25 -7.20 -31.15
C GLU A 373 -5.83 -5.79 -31.15
N ALA A 374 -7.12 -5.63 -30.81
CA ALA A 374 -7.76 -4.33 -30.63
C ALA A 374 -7.33 -3.68 -29.30
N ALA A 375 -7.36 -4.45 -28.20
CA ALA A 375 -7.02 -3.95 -26.87
C ALA A 375 -5.52 -3.65 -26.66
N ARG A 376 -4.62 -4.19 -27.50
CA ARG A 376 -3.15 -4.14 -27.30
C ARG A 376 -2.59 -2.74 -27.08
N ASP A 377 -3.21 -1.71 -27.67
CA ASP A 377 -2.69 -0.34 -27.62
C ASP A 377 -2.97 0.28 -26.23
N PHE A 378 -3.97 -0.24 -25.51
CA PHE A 378 -4.26 0.07 -24.12
C PHE A 378 -3.50 -0.84 -23.14
N ARG A 379 -2.16 -0.81 -23.24
CA ARG A 379 -1.18 -1.69 -22.56
C ARG A 379 -1.28 -1.82 -21.03
N GLN A 380 -2.15 -1.06 -20.38
CA GLN A 380 -2.27 -0.95 -18.92
C GLN A 380 -3.73 -1.07 -18.42
N LEU A 381 -4.65 -1.44 -19.31
CA LEU A 381 -5.95 -2.02 -18.94
C LEU A 381 -5.72 -3.52 -18.71
N THR A 382 -5.30 -3.88 -17.50
CA THR A 382 -4.91 -5.25 -17.16
C THR A 382 -5.89 -5.90 -16.19
N TYR A 383 -5.73 -7.20 -16.03
CA TYR A 383 -6.41 -8.02 -15.03
C TYR A 383 -5.35 -8.73 -14.21
N ILE A 384 -5.46 -8.67 -12.89
CA ILE A 384 -4.63 -9.45 -11.98
C ILE A 384 -5.57 -10.40 -11.27
N CYS A 385 -5.38 -11.71 -11.42
CA CYS A 385 -6.22 -12.70 -10.76
C CYS A 385 -5.85 -12.81 -9.27
N MET A 386 -6.24 -11.80 -8.48
CA MET A 386 -5.75 -11.62 -7.13
C MET A 386 -6.08 -12.85 -6.26
N GLN A 387 -5.05 -13.48 -5.69
CA GLN A 387 -5.19 -14.58 -4.73
C GLN A 387 -5.36 -14.06 -3.29
N ASN A 388 -4.95 -12.81 -3.06
CA ASN A 388 -5.07 -12.02 -1.83
C ASN A 388 -4.82 -10.53 -2.17
N GLU A 389 -5.06 -9.62 -1.22
CA GLU A 389 -4.87 -8.16 -1.39
C GLU A 389 -3.43 -7.70 -1.70
N SER A 390 -2.42 -8.58 -1.57
CA SER A 390 -1.03 -8.28 -1.93
C SER A 390 -0.62 -8.85 -3.30
N THR A 391 -1.55 -9.47 -4.05
CA THR A 391 -1.25 -10.04 -5.36
C THR A 391 -1.17 -8.94 -6.41
N ARG A 392 -0.01 -8.71 -7.03
CA ARG A 392 0.21 -7.67 -8.06
C ARG A 392 0.65 -8.23 -9.42
N GLU A 393 0.71 -9.56 -9.55
CA GLU A 393 1.17 -10.26 -10.76
C GLU A 393 0.62 -11.71 -10.80
N PRO A 394 0.56 -12.38 -11.96
CA PRO A 394 0.77 -11.84 -13.31
C PRO A 394 -0.44 -11.03 -13.80
N GLU A 395 -0.18 -10.13 -14.74
CA GLU A 395 -1.19 -9.36 -15.47
C GLU A 395 -1.66 -10.09 -16.73
N THR A 396 -2.96 -10.06 -17.03
CA THR A 396 -3.57 -10.51 -18.30
C THR A 396 -4.34 -9.35 -18.95
N LEU A 397 -4.58 -9.43 -20.27
CA LEU A 397 -5.42 -8.46 -21.00
C LEU A 397 -6.87 -8.94 -21.18
N GLU A 398 -7.13 -10.20 -20.85
CA GLU A 398 -8.41 -10.91 -20.95
C GLU A 398 -8.86 -11.35 -19.55
N PHE A 399 -10.16 -11.64 -19.39
CA PHE A 399 -10.70 -12.14 -18.12
C PHE A 399 -9.96 -13.43 -17.70
N PRO A 400 -9.50 -13.53 -16.43
CA PRO A 400 -8.84 -14.74 -15.96
C PRO A 400 -9.73 -15.97 -16.06
N ASN A 401 -9.20 -17.05 -16.66
CA ASN A 401 -9.92 -18.32 -16.82
C ASN A 401 -9.96 -19.21 -15.56
N GLN A 402 -9.55 -18.68 -14.41
CA GLN A 402 -9.61 -19.33 -13.10
C GLN A 402 -10.30 -18.41 -12.08
N PRO A 403 -10.90 -18.96 -10.99
CA PRO A 403 -11.41 -18.16 -9.89
C PRO A 403 -10.35 -17.23 -9.29
N CYS A 404 -10.68 -15.95 -9.10
CA CYS A 404 -9.78 -14.92 -8.57
C CYS A 404 -10.29 -14.41 -7.22
N PRO A 405 -9.78 -14.95 -6.09
CA PRO A 405 -10.29 -14.65 -4.75
C PRO A 405 -10.44 -13.17 -4.35
N ALA A 406 -9.79 -12.21 -5.03
CA ALA A 406 -9.58 -10.86 -4.48
C ALA A 406 -9.74 -9.60 -5.37
N GLY A 407 -9.85 -9.62 -6.72
CA GLY A 407 -10.06 -8.39 -7.53
C GLY A 407 -9.35 -8.29 -8.91
N VAL A 408 -9.24 -7.07 -9.48
CA VAL A 408 -8.73 -6.64 -10.82
C VAL A 408 -8.15 -5.18 -10.78
N MET A 409 -7.25 -4.73 -11.68
CA MET A 409 -6.42 -3.48 -11.57
C MET A 409 -6.05 -2.78 -12.91
N ILE A 410 -6.07 -1.42 -13.02
CA ILE A 410 -5.88 -0.66 -14.30
C ILE A 410 -5.13 0.73 -14.15
N ASN A 411 -4.20 1.12 -15.06
CA ASN A 411 -3.19 2.22 -14.90
C ASN A 411 -2.91 3.16 -16.13
N HIS A 412 -2.57 4.48 -16.00
CA HIS A 412 -2.17 5.40 -17.14
C HIS A 412 -1.20 6.59 -16.80
N ARG A 413 -0.61 7.36 -17.78
CA ARG A 413 0.57 8.26 -17.48
C ARG A 413 0.90 9.64 -18.14
N CYS A 414 0.57 10.05 -19.39
CA CYS A 414 1.15 11.30 -20.02
C CYS A 414 0.12 12.22 -20.72
N TRP A 415 0.43 13.51 -20.95
CA TRP A 415 -0.49 14.54 -21.50
C TRP A 415 0.16 15.51 -22.53
N ASP A 416 -0.64 16.03 -23.47
CA ASP A 416 -0.22 16.97 -24.53
C ASP A 416 0.18 18.38 -24.04
N GLY A 417 -0.26 18.76 -22.84
CA GLY A 417 0.05 20.05 -22.23
C GLY A 417 -0.79 21.22 -22.71
N VAL A 418 -1.71 21.00 -23.65
CA VAL A 418 -2.47 22.04 -24.38
C VAL A 418 -3.98 21.79 -24.28
N ASN A 419 -4.45 20.62 -24.69
CA ASN A 419 -5.87 20.32 -24.78
C ASN A 419 -6.34 19.66 -23.48
N LEU A 420 -7.29 20.28 -22.78
CA LEU A 420 -7.90 19.71 -21.58
C LEU A 420 -8.78 18.50 -21.91
N ASP A 421 -9.21 18.40 -23.17
CA ASP A 421 -10.03 17.33 -23.68
C ASP A 421 -9.83 17.22 -25.21
N SER A 422 -10.06 16.05 -25.80
CA SER A 422 -10.06 15.82 -27.24
C SER A 422 -11.44 15.31 -27.70
N PRO A 423 -11.81 15.40 -28.98
CA PRO A 423 -13.15 14.96 -29.45
C PRO A 423 -13.49 13.49 -29.20
N ASN A 424 -12.49 12.66 -28.86
CA ASN A 424 -12.61 11.26 -28.47
C ASN A 424 -12.13 10.97 -27.04
N HIS A 425 -11.88 12.02 -26.25
CA HIS A 425 -11.44 11.97 -24.84
C HIS A 425 -10.14 11.17 -24.57
N ARG A 426 -9.36 10.87 -25.63
CA ARG A 426 -8.19 9.97 -25.61
C ARG A 426 -6.91 10.61 -26.16
N GLU A 427 -6.95 11.23 -27.34
CA GLU A 427 -5.75 11.66 -28.09
C GLU A 427 -4.87 12.71 -27.38
N HIS A 428 -5.46 13.52 -26.49
CA HIS A 428 -4.71 14.51 -25.73
C HIS A 428 -3.84 13.87 -24.62
N VAL A 429 -4.08 12.60 -24.25
CA VAL A 429 -3.23 11.81 -23.35
C VAL A 429 -2.51 10.67 -24.08
N SER A 430 -1.42 10.17 -23.51
CA SER A 430 -0.71 9.02 -24.07
C SER A 430 0.05 8.20 -23.01
N TYR A 431 0.58 7.07 -23.45
CA TYR A 431 1.54 6.28 -22.67
C TYR A 431 2.98 6.78 -22.91
N PRO A 432 3.91 6.49 -21.98
CA PRO A 432 5.33 6.66 -22.20
C PRO A 432 5.78 6.04 -23.53
N ALA A 433 6.71 6.72 -24.22
CA ALA A 433 7.25 6.30 -25.50
C ALA A 433 8.09 5.02 -25.38
N THR A 434 8.66 4.78 -24.19
CA THR A 434 9.42 3.59 -23.81
C THR A 434 9.08 3.20 -22.38
N GLY A 435 9.33 1.95 -21.99
CA GLY A 435 9.03 1.45 -20.64
C GLY A 435 7.53 1.22 -20.37
N THR A 436 7.20 1.09 -19.09
CA THR A 436 5.88 0.71 -18.56
C THR A 436 5.46 1.65 -17.41
N PHE A 437 4.37 1.33 -16.70
CA PHE A 437 3.91 2.09 -15.53
C PHE A 437 4.99 2.07 -14.43
N GLU A 438 5.56 0.90 -14.19
CA GLU A 438 6.50 0.57 -13.12
C GLU A 438 7.90 1.15 -13.38
N ASN A 439 8.27 1.25 -14.65
CA ASN A 439 9.63 1.63 -15.07
C ASN A 439 9.79 3.12 -15.42
N GLY A 440 8.75 3.94 -15.21
CA GLY A 440 8.87 5.42 -15.18
C GLY A 440 9.37 6.07 -16.47
N GLY A 441 9.03 5.51 -17.63
CA GLY A 441 9.54 5.95 -18.94
C GLY A 441 9.21 7.40 -19.33
N ALA A 442 9.95 7.92 -20.32
CA ALA A 442 9.77 9.27 -20.85
C ALA A 442 8.49 9.39 -21.68
N CYS A 443 7.79 10.52 -21.56
CA CYS A 443 6.62 10.80 -22.39
C CYS A 443 7.02 11.11 -23.85
N PRO A 444 6.16 10.83 -24.84
CA PRO A 444 6.41 11.16 -26.25
C PRO A 444 6.59 12.67 -26.47
N SER A 445 7.27 13.07 -27.56
CA SER A 445 7.40 14.48 -27.95
C SER A 445 6.07 15.15 -28.30
N THR A 446 5.05 14.37 -28.66
CA THR A 446 3.66 14.82 -28.86
C THR A 446 2.94 15.08 -27.53
N ASN A 447 3.40 14.50 -26.43
CA ASN A 447 2.78 14.60 -25.11
C ASN A 447 3.83 14.92 -24.03
N PRO A 448 4.49 16.08 -24.10
CA PRO A 448 5.68 16.36 -23.28
C PRO A 448 5.38 16.64 -21.80
N VAL A 449 4.11 16.86 -21.42
CA VAL A 449 3.73 17.21 -20.05
C VAL A 449 3.46 15.94 -19.24
N ARG A 450 4.24 15.75 -18.18
CA ARG A 450 4.01 14.69 -17.21
C ARG A 450 2.90 15.10 -16.24
N ILE A 451 1.77 14.43 -16.34
CA ILE A 451 0.64 14.53 -15.40
C ILE A 451 0.82 13.54 -14.25
N PRO A 452 0.12 13.72 -13.12
CA PRO A 452 -0.08 12.66 -12.15
C PRO A 452 -0.64 11.43 -12.85
N GLN A 453 -0.12 10.27 -12.50
CA GLN A 453 -0.80 9.03 -12.82
C GLN A 453 -2.05 8.90 -11.98
N ILE A 454 -3.11 8.42 -12.63
CA ILE A 454 -4.27 7.81 -11.99
C ILE A 454 -4.18 6.29 -12.20
N LEU A 455 -4.30 5.53 -11.11
CA LEU A 455 -4.57 4.09 -11.10
C LEU A 455 -5.94 3.89 -10.46
N LEU A 456 -6.80 3.13 -11.14
CA LEU A 456 -8.13 2.77 -10.68
C LEU A 456 -8.15 1.29 -10.36
N GLU A 457 -8.22 0.96 -9.07
CA GLU A 457 -8.20 -0.43 -8.60
C GLU A 457 -9.57 -0.86 -8.07
N THR A 458 -10.17 -1.87 -8.71
CA THR A 458 -11.53 -2.36 -8.39
C THR A 458 -11.50 -3.83 -7.96
N ALA A 459 -11.82 -4.06 -6.69
CA ALA A 459 -11.80 -5.41 -6.12
C ALA A 459 -13.16 -6.12 -6.27
N TRP A 460 -13.36 -6.82 -7.39
CA TRP A 460 -14.54 -7.67 -7.61
C TRP A 460 -14.55 -8.91 -6.70
N TYR A 461 -15.64 -9.09 -5.94
CA TYR A 461 -15.85 -10.23 -5.03
C TYR A 461 -16.43 -11.44 -5.76
N THR A 462 -15.59 -12.07 -6.59
CA THR A 462 -15.98 -13.26 -7.36
C THR A 462 -16.23 -14.51 -6.50
N LYS A 463 -15.77 -14.52 -5.24
CA LYS A 463 -15.70 -15.72 -4.37
C LYS A 463 -17.03 -16.47 -4.24
N GLN A 464 -18.16 -15.76 -4.19
CA GLN A 464 -19.49 -16.37 -4.09
C GLN A 464 -19.89 -17.18 -5.32
N PHE A 465 -19.27 -16.90 -6.47
CA PHE A 465 -19.50 -17.58 -7.75
C PHE A 465 -18.50 -18.71 -8.03
N ASN A 466 -17.68 -19.13 -7.05
CA ASN A 466 -16.66 -20.16 -7.25
C ASN A 466 -17.21 -21.59 -7.44
N ASN A 467 -18.53 -21.79 -7.39
CA ASN A 467 -19.16 -23.08 -7.66
C ASN A 467 -19.16 -23.38 -9.16
N LYS A 468 -18.20 -24.20 -9.63
CA LYS A 468 -18.09 -24.60 -11.04
C LYS A 468 -19.31 -25.35 -11.60
N ALA A 469 -20.24 -25.83 -10.77
CA ALA A 469 -21.50 -26.42 -11.26
C ALA A 469 -22.44 -25.38 -11.91
N ASP A 470 -22.30 -24.11 -11.51
CA ASP A 470 -23.12 -22.99 -11.99
C ASP A 470 -22.50 -22.28 -13.21
N TRP A 471 -21.28 -22.67 -13.61
CA TRP A 471 -20.53 -22.09 -14.73
C TRP A 471 -21.01 -22.64 -16.09
N PRO A 472 -20.75 -21.93 -17.20
CA PRO A 472 -20.97 -22.42 -18.56
C PRO A 472 -20.38 -23.82 -18.84
N THR A 473 -21.11 -24.65 -19.58
CA THR A 473 -20.73 -26.05 -19.85
C THR A 473 -19.65 -26.23 -20.92
N ASP A 474 -19.32 -25.18 -21.66
CA ASP A 474 -18.24 -25.15 -22.64
C ASP A 474 -16.85 -24.96 -22.00
N GLY A 475 -16.80 -24.70 -20.68
CA GLY A 475 -15.56 -24.43 -19.95
C GLY A 475 -15.07 -22.99 -20.05
N SER A 476 -15.86 -22.09 -20.64
CA SER A 476 -15.59 -20.65 -20.61
C SER A 476 -15.67 -20.09 -19.18
N GLN A 477 -15.01 -18.95 -18.97
CA GLN A 477 -15.10 -18.22 -17.72
C GLN A 477 -16.47 -17.49 -17.65
N PRO A 478 -17.09 -17.36 -16.47
CA PRO A 478 -18.51 -17.00 -16.36
C PRO A 478 -18.77 -15.49 -16.26
N PHE A 479 -17.74 -14.65 -16.24
CA PHE A 479 -17.88 -13.21 -16.01
C PHE A 479 -18.06 -12.47 -17.33
N VAL A 480 -18.96 -11.49 -17.34
CA VAL A 480 -19.20 -10.61 -18.49
C VAL A 480 -19.20 -9.17 -18.02
N TRP A 481 -18.72 -8.26 -18.86
CA TRP A 481 -18.96 -6.83 -18.63
C TRP A 481 -20.44 -6.50 -18.90
N SER A 482 -20.93 -5.44 -18.27
CA SER A 482 -22.28 -4.87 -18.50
C SER A 482 -22.51 -4.47 -19.96
N SER A 483 -21.44 -4.29 -20.74
CA SER A 483 -21.42 -4.10 -22.19
C SER A 483 -21.79 -5.34 -23.01
N GLY A 484 -21.89 -6.52 -22.38
CA GLY A 484 -22.07 -7.81 -23.06
C GLY A 484 -20.77 -8.56 -23.36
N ASP A 485 -19.60 -7.95 -23.17
CA ASP A 485 -18.32 -8.60 -23.49
C ASP A 485 -17.98 -9.73 -22.51
N ALA A 486 -17.86 -10.96 -23.03
CA ALA A 486 -17.40 -12.13 -22.27
C ALA A 486 -15.88 -12.35 -22.33
N THR A 487 -15.14 -11.55 -23.10
CA THR A 487 -13.68 -11.71 -23.29
C THR A 487 -12.84 -10.92 -22.28
N GLY A 488 -13.34 -9.75 -21.87
CA GLY A 488 -12.63 -8.79 -21.02
C GLY A 488 -11.93 -7.68 -21.82
N PHE A 489 -11.92 -7.73 -23.16
CA PHE A 489 -11.26 -6.70 -23.95
C PHE A 489 -12.03 -5.37 -24.02
N SER A 490 -13.32 -5.34 -23.67
CA SER A 490 -14.16 -4.13 -23.69
C SER A 490 -14.07 -3.26 -22.43
N THR A 491 -13.12 -3.54 -21.54
CA THR A 491 -12.94 -2.72 -20.33
C THR A 491 -12.59 -1.27 -20.70
N HIS A 492 -13.10 -0.34 -19.91
CA HIS A 492 -12.79 1.07 -20.03
C HIS A 492 -12.86 1.74 -18.66
N ALA A 493 -12.22 2.89 -18.56
CA ALA A 493 -12.24 3.74 -17.40
C ALA A 493 -12.33 5.22 -17.81
N ASP A 494 -13.09 5.95 -17.02
CA ASP A 494 -13.49 7.32 -17.31
C ASP A 494 -13.17 8.21 -16.12
N TYR A 495 -12.76 9.44 -16.41
CA TYR A 495 -12.34 10.40 -15.41
C TYR A 495 -12.74 11.83 -15.79
N LEU A 496 -13.38 12.53 -14.85
CA LEU A 496 -13.65 13.95 -14.91
C LEU A 496 -12.98 14.63 -13.72
N PHE A 497 -12.07 15.56 -13.99
CA PHE A 497 -11.34 16.27 -12.95
C PHE A 497 -12.24 17.22 -12.16
N GLY A 498 -12.25 17.06 -10.83
CA GLY A 498 -13.01 17.89 -9.90
C GLY A 498 -12.27 18.19 -8.60
N TRP A 499 -10.93 18.19 -8.60
CA TRP A 499 -10.20 18.63 -7.39
C TRP A 499 -10.40 20.11 -7.13
N LYS A 500 -10.59 20.43 -5.85
CA LYS A 500 -10.79 21.79 -5.39
C LYS A 500 -9.50 22.61 -5.38
N ASP A 501 -9.58 23.82 -5.93
CA ASP A 501 -8.51 24.82 -5.95
C ASP A 501 -7.19 24.22 -6.50
N ASP A 502 -6.05 24.50 -5.87
CA ASP A 502 -4.72 23.95 -6.18
C ASP A 502 -4.36 22.72 -5.33
N SER A 503 -5.34 22.09 -4.68
CA SER A 503 -5.13 21.03 -3.67
C SER A 503 -4.40 19.81 -4.24
N LEU A 504 -4.73 19.37 -5.46
CA LEU A 504 -4.01 18.27 -6.11
C LEU A 504 -2.55 18.65 -6.39
N GLN A 505 -2.27 19.84 -6.92
CA GLN A 505 -0.89 20.27 -7.19
C GLN A 505 -0.07 20.30 -5.88
N LYS A 506 -0.64 20.83 -4.79
CA LYS A 506 -0.02 20.80 -3.46
C LYS A 506 0.25 19.37 -2.95
N ALA A 507 -0.63 18.42 -3.23
CA ALA A 507 -0.44 17.02 -2.86
C ALA A 507 0.66 16.35 -3.69
N MET A 508 0.75 16.64 -5.00
CA MET A 508 1.80 16.13 -5.88
C MET A 508 3.17 16.76 -5.57
N ASP A 509 3.20 18.05 -5.24
CA ASP A 509 4.45 18.75 -4.89
C ASP A 509 5.04 18.35 -3.54
N GLY A 510 4.23 17.79 -2.65
CA GLY A 510 4.67 17.28 -1.35
C GLY A 510 5.49 15.99 -1.42
N ASN A 511 5.68 15.39 -2.60
CA ASN A 511 6.34 14.09 -2.80
C ASN A 511 5.80 13.01 -1.84
N ASN A 512 4.49 13.06 -1.59
CA ASN A 512 3.82 12.22 -0.60
C ASN A 512 3.88 10.74 -0.99
N TYR A 513 3.82 9.83 -0.02
CA TYR A 513 3.63 8.39 -0.23
C TYR A 513 2.81 7.83 0.94
N VAL A 514 1.73 7.08 0.66
CA VAL A 514 0.75 6.53 1.63
C VAL A 514 -0.08 7.56 2.40
N SER A 515 0.42 8.79 2.59
CA SER A 515 -0.31 9.88 3.23
C SER A 515 0.00 11.23 2.60
N ALA A 516 -1.04 12.00 2.29
CA ALA A 516 -0.95 13.42 1.95
C ALA A 516 -1.47 14.28 3.12
N PRO A 517 -0.62 14.67 4.10
CA PRO A 517 -1.04 15.42 5.29
C PRO A 517 -1.49 16.87 4.98
N THR A 518 -1.30 17.33 3.74
CA THR A 518 -1.77 18.62 3.24
C THR A 518 -3.25 18.62 2.84
N LEU A 519 -3.88 17.44 2.70
CA LEU A 519 -5.28 17.26 2.32
C LEU A 519 -6.16 16.90 3.53
N LYS A 520 -7.44 17.26 3.49
CA LYS A 520 -8.38 16.97 4.60
C LYS A 520 -9.09 15.65 4.35
N LYS A 521 -9.02 14.77 5.35
CA LYS A 521 -9.67 13.46 5.31
C LYS A 521 -11.06 13.50 5.95
N GLN A 522 -12.00 12.75 5.39
CA GLN A 522 -13.29 12.41 6.02
C GLN A 522 -13.36 10.92 6.38
N ASN A 523 -14.15 10.57 7.39
CA ASN A 523 -14.32 9.17 7.80
C ASN A 523 -15.24 8.40 6.84
N ILE A 524 -15.10 7.07 6.83
CA ILE A 524 -15.87 6.15 5.97
C ILE A 524 -17.39 6.36 6.11
N ALA A 525 -17.90 6.61 7.32
CA ALA A 525 -19.33 6.82 7.56
C ALA A 525 -19.86 8.19 7.09
N THR A 526 -18.99 9.11 6.68
CA THR A 526 -19.37 10.30 5.90
C THR A 526 -19.30 10.02 4.40
N GLN A 527 -18.27 9.29 3.95
CA GLN A 527 -18.09 8.92 2.54
C GLN A 527 -19.26 8.05 2.03
N ASN A 528 -19.64 7.01 2.79
CA ASN A 528 -20.80 6.15 2.51
C ASN A 528 -22.17 6.88 2.55
N LYS A 529 -22.23 8.17 2.92
CA LYS A 529 -23.46 8.98 2.86
C LYS A 529 -23.52 9.88 1.63
N CYS A 530 -22.41 10.04 0.92
CA CYS A 530 -22.40 10.86 -0.27
C CYS A 530 -23.07 10.12 -1.42
N ASN A 531 -24.01 10.77 -2.11
CA ASN A 531 -24.77 10.11 -3.15
C ASN A 531 -25.34 11.05 -4.20
N VAL A 532 -25.50 10.49 -5.40
CA VAL A 532 -26.19 11.07 -6.56
C VAL A 532 -27.65 10.59 -6.53
N LYS A 533 -28.59 11.34 -7.12
CA LYS A 533 -29.99 10.91 -7.22
C LYS A 533 -30.15 9.85 -8.31
N ASP A 534 -30.88 8.75 -8.05
CA ASP A 534 -31.34 7.85 -9.12
C ASP A 534 -32.06 8.62 -10.23
N MET A 535 -31.55 8.48 -11.44
CA MET A 535 -32.04 9.11 -12.66
C MET A 535 -32.64 8.12 -13.66
N VAL A 536 -32.48 6.81 -13.46
CA VAL A 536 -32.86 5.76 -14.41
C VAL A 536 -34.04 4.93 -13.90
N GLY A 537 -34.02 4.52 -12.62
CA GLY A 537 -35.04 3.64 -12.04
C GLY A 537 -35.04 2.20 -12.59
N GLU A 538 -33.96 1.76 -13.23
CA GLU A 538 -33.81 0.39 -13.74
C GLU A 538 -33.29 -0.56 -12.64
N LYS A 539 -33.80 -1.80 -12.62
CA LYS A 539 -33.30 -2.83 -11.70
C LYS A 539 -32.05 -3.50 -12.28
N PHE A 540 -30.92 -3.35 -11.59
CA PHE A 540 -29.63 -3.94 -11.96
C PHE A 540 -29.11 -5.03 -10.99
N ASP A 541 -29.69 -5.15 -9.78
CA ASP A 541 -29.22 -6.11 -8.75
C ASP A 541 -30.06 -7.40 -8.64
N GLY A 542 -29.41 -8.46 -8.15
CA GLY A 542 -29.96 -9.82 -8.04
C GLY A 542 -30.01 -10.53 -9.38
N TRP A 543 -30.67 -11.71 -9.42
CA TRP A 543 -30.81 -12.48 -10.65
C TRP A 543 -31.68 -11.78 -11.71
N LEU A 544 -31.05 -11.45 -12.84
CA LEU A 544 -31.64 -10.86 -14.04
C LEU A 544 -31.73 -11.88 -15.18
N THR A 545 -32.71 -11.75 -16.06
CA THR A 545 -32.86 -12.58 -17.27
C THR A 545 -32.13 -12.02 -18.50
N ALA A 546 -31.61 -10.80 -18.40
CA ALA A 546 -30.78 -10.11 -19.39
C ALA A 546 -29.89 -9.09 -18.67
N LEU A 547 -28.80 -8.65 -19.30
CA LEU A 547 -28.03 -7.51 -18.80
C LEU A 547 -28.86 -6.21 -18.86
N PRO A 548 -28.59 -5.22 -17.99
CA PRO A 548 -29.24 -3.91 -18.06
C PRO A 548 -29.13 -3.30 -19.46
N GLY A 549 -30.19 -2.66 -19.93
CA GLY A 549 -30.27 -2.16 -21.30
C GLY A 549 -30.48 -3.21 -22.40
N GLY A 550 -30.59 -4.49 -22.05
CA GLY A 550 -30.79 -5.56 -23.04
C GLY A 550 -29.53 -5.92 -23.84
N MET A 551 -28.34 -5.55 -23.33
CA MET A 551 -27.06 -5.88 -23.94
C MET A 551 -26.95 -7.41 -24.13
N GLN A 552 -26.62 -7.82 -25.35
CA GLN A 552 -26.41 -9.23 -25.69
C GLN A 552 -24.99 -9.64 -25.31
N VAL A 553 -24.82 -10.88 -24.86
CA VAL A 553 -23.49 -11.42 -24.57
C VAL A 553 -22.85 -11.93 -25.85
N GLU A 554 -21.67 -11.42 -26.17
CA GLU A 554 -20.88 -11.69 -27.38
C GLU A 554 -19.52 -12.31 -27.06
#